data_AF-A0A972N1L3-F1
#
_entry.id   AF-A0A972N1L3-F1
#
_cell.length_a   1.000
_cell.length_b   1.000
_cell.length_c   1.000
_cell.angle_alpha   90.00
_cell.angle_beta   90.00
_cell.angle_gamma   90.00
#
_symmetry.space_group_name_H-M   'P 1'
#
loop_
_entity.id
_entity.type
_entity.pdbx_description
1 polymer ?
#
loop_
_entity_poly.entity_id
_entity_poly.type
_entity_poly.pdbx_seq_one_letter_code
_entity_poly.pdbx_strand_id
1 'polypeptide(L)'
;MNRWRRIVGIVLLVVFFIYLFLLYVNVYMATLSSPLVATFLLSFIGFYLFANRLVFGYWGIISAAGYYSRSSKIDRERVARATNYPLQLLQNLTAAAVLSFWLSYLEPFKYALYLVFFLLFLFNALIKVNIITNVAFGPFVDAAFWGAFIPTFVVLILELLARWRLSKLLT
;
A
#
# COMPACT_ATOMS: atom_id res chain seq x y z
N MET A 1 18.86 -11.64 31.96
CA MET A 1 17.94 -11.85 30.81
C MET A 1 18.44 -13.03 29.98
N ASN A 2 17.69 -14.14 29.99
CA ASN A 2 18.19 -15.51 29.86
C ASN A 2 18.76 -15.87 28.48
N ARG A 3 19.95 -16.51 28.45
CA ARG A 3 20.60 -17.08 27.24
C ARG A 3 19.63 -17.92 26.39
N TRP A 4 18.71 -18.63 27.04
CA TRP A 4 17.64 -19.40 26.39
C TRP A 4 16.72 -18.56 25.49
N ARG A 5 16.34 -17.34 25.88
CA ARG A 5 15.51 -16.47 25.03
C ARG A 5 16.24 -16.00 23.78
N ARG A 6 17.57 -15.79 23.87
CA ARG A 6 18.40 -15.44 22.70
C ARG A 6 18.52 -16.62 21.73
N ILE A 7 18.75 -17.83 22.24
CA ILE A 7 18.86 -19.04 21.40
C ILE A 7 17.53 -19.31 20.68
N VAL A 8 16.41 -19.29 21.40
CA VAL A 8 15.08 -19.47 20.79
C VAL A 8 14.79 -18.38 19.76
N GLY A 9 15.15 -17.12 20.04
CA GLY A 9 15.00 -16.03 19.08
C GLY A 9 15.81 -16.23 17.80
N ILE A 10 17.06 -16.71 17.91
CA ILE A 10 17.91 -17.01 16.75
C ILE A 10 17.34 -18.18 15.95
N VAL A 11 16.89 -19.25 16.61
CA VAL A 11 16.28 -20.42 15.94
C VAL A 11 15.03 -20.00 15.17
N LEU A 12 14.13 -19.22 15.78
CA LEU A 12 12.92 -18.72 15.11
C LEU A 12 13.27 -17.83 13.92
N LEU A 13 14.29 -16.98 14.06
CA LEU A 13 14.75 -16.11 12.99
C LEU A 13 15.34 -16.92 11.82
N VAL A 14 16.15 -17.94 12.10
CA VAL A 14 16.69 -18.84 11.08
C VAL A 14 15.56 -19.61 10.37
N VAL A 15 14.60 -20.15 11.12
CA VAL A 15 13.42 -20.83 10.54
C VAL A 15 12.60 -19.89 9.67
N PHE A 16 12.42 -18.64 10.09
CA PHE A 16 11.73 -17.61 9.30
C PHE A 16 12.47 -17.31 7.99
N PHE A 17 13.80 -17.16 8.02
CA PHE A 17 14.58 -16.95 6.80
C PHE A 17 14.58 -18.17 5.87
N ILE A 18 14.64 -19.39 6.40
CA ILE A 18 14.50 -20.62 5.60
C ILE A 18 13.12 -20.68 4.95
N TYR A 19 12.06 -20.35 5.69
CA TYR A 19 10.71 -20.30 5.16
C TYR A 19 10.59 -19.26 4.02
N LEU A 20 11.11 -18.04 4.22
CA LEU A 20 11.15 -17.02 3.16
C LEU A 20 11.95 -17.48 1.94
N PHE A 21 13.08 -18.16 2.13
CA PHE A 21 13.88 -18.71 1.05
C PHE A 21 13.14 -19.80 0.27
N LEU A 22 12.49 -20.74 0.96
CA LEU A 22 11.67 -21.78 0.32
C LEU A 22 10.46 -21.20 -0.41
N LEU A 23 9.86 -20.14 0.14
CA LEU A 23 8.77 -19.40 -0.51
C LEU A 23 9.28 -18.70 -1.78
N TYR A 24 10.44 -18.04 -1.71
CA TYR A 24 11.11 -17.44 -2.87
C TYR A 24 11.42 -18.49 -3.95
N VAL A 25 12.00 -19.63 -3.58
CA VAL A 25 12.31 -20.72 -4.53
C VAL A 25 11.03 -21.28 -5.14
N ASN A 26 9.95 -21.47 -4.39
CA ASN A 26 8.67 -21.88 -4.93
C ASN A 26 8.11 -20.86 -5.93
N VAL A 27 8.13 -19.57 -5.56
CA VAL A 27 7.66 -18.49 -6.42
C VAL A 27 8.50 -18.42 -7.71
N TYR A 28 9.83 -18.54 -7.59
CA TYR A 28 10.77 -18.54 -8.70
C TYR A 28 10.58 -19.76 -9.63
N MET A 29 10.46 -20.96 -9.07
CA MET A 29 10.19 -22.18 -9.84
C MET A 29 8.79 -22.15 -10.47
N ALA A 30 7.79 -21.57 -9.80
CA ALA A 30 6.45 -21.37 -10.35
C ALA A 30 6.45 -20.37 -11.51
N THR A 31 7.26 -19.31 -11.45
CA THR A 31 7.46 -18.39 -12.58
C THR A 31 8.18 -19.02 -13.77
N LEU A 32 9.15 -19.91 -13.51
CA LEU A 32 9.86 -20.63 -14.58
C LEU A 32 9.01 -21.71 -15.25
N SER A 33 8.06 -22.29 -14.53
CA SER A 33 7.20 -23.37 -15.01
C SER A 33 5.88 -22.88 -15.65
N SER A 34 5.44 -21.64 -15.36
CA SER A 34 4.23 -21.08 -15.96
C SER A 34 4.40 -19.58 -16.29
N PRO A 35 4.41 -19.22 -17.59
CA PRO A 35 4.42 -17.82 -18.02
C PRO A 35 3.27 -17.00 -17.44
N LEU A 36 2.11 -17.61 -17.16
CA LEU A 36 0.96 -16.94 -16.55
C LEU A 36 1.23 -16.55 -15.09
N VAL A 37 1.88 -17.43 -14.33
CA VAL A 37 2.27 -17.15 -12.94
C VAL A 37 3.31 -16.03 -12.90
N ALA A 38 4.25 -16.02 -13.84
CA ALA A 38 5.20 -14.92 -14.00
C ALA A 38 4.51 -13.59 -14.31
N THR A 39 3.56 -13.56 -15.25
CA THR A 39 2.81 -12.34 -15.56
C THR A 39 1.97 -11.84 -14.40
N PHE A 40 1.32 -12.75 -13.66
CA PHE A 40 0.60 -12.40 -12.43
C PHE A 40 1.55 -11.75 -11.40
N LEU A 41 2.69 -12.39 -11.12
CA LEU A 41 3.63 -11.91 -10.10
C LEU A 41 4.31 -10.61 -10.50
N LEU A 42 4.71 -10.46 -11.77
CA LEU A 42 5.29 -9.22 -12.27
C LEU A 42 4.29 -8.06 -12.16
N SER A 43 3.03 -8.30 -12.53
CA SER A 43 1.97 -7.30 -12.37
C SER A 43 1.73 -6.97 -10.90
N PHE A 44 1.63 -8.00 -10.04
CA PHE A 44 1.47 -7.83 -8.59
C PHE A 44 2.59 -7.00 -7.98
N ILE A 45 3.85 -7.36 -8.23
CA ILE A 45 5.02 -6.65 -7.69
C ILE A 45 5.10 -5.23 -8.27
N GLY A 46 4.88 -5.07 -9.57
CA GLY A 46 4.90 -3.75 -10.23
C GLY A 46 3.87 -2.80 -9.64
N PHE A 47 2.62 -3.24 -9.53
CA PHE A 47 1.56 -2.44 -8.90
C PHE A 47 1.78 -2.26 -7.40
N TYR A 48 2.32 -3.26 -6.70
CA TYR A 48 2.64 -3.14 -5.28
C TYR A 48 3.72 -2.08 -5.02
N LEU A 49 4.79 -2.05 -5.81
CA LEU A 49 5.84 -1.03 -5.72
C LEU A 49 5.27 0.37 -5.97
N PHE A 50 4.38 0.50 -6.95
CA PHE A 50 3.69 1.75 -7.23
C PHE A 50 2.74 2.16 -6.10
N ALA A 51 1.99 1.19 -5.56
CA ALA A 51 1.05 1.36 -4.45
C ALA A 51 1.75 1.59 -3.10
N ASN A 52 3.02 1.26 -2.95
CA ASN A 52 3.74 1.24 -1.69
C ASN A 52 3.63 2.58 -0.93
N ARG A 53 3.79 3.69 -1.66
CA ARG A 53 3.65 5.05 -1.12
C ARG A 53 2.24 5.34 -0.61
N LEU A 54 1.21 4.85 -1.30
CA LEU A 54 -0.18 5.01 -0.91
C LEU A 54 -0.52 4.14 0.31
N VAL A 55 -0.06 2.88 0.32
CA VAL A 55 -0.25 1.95 1.44
C VAL A 55 0.31 2.57 2.72
N PHE A 56 1.58 2.99 2.72
CA PHE A 56 2.19 3.62 3.89
C PHE A 56 1.58 4.98 4.22
N GLY A 57 1.24 5.78 3.21
CA GLY A 57 0.60 7.08 3.40
C GLY A 57 -0.75 6.96 4.11
N TYR A 58 -1.65 6.15 3.57
CA TYR A 58 -2.97 5.94 4.17
C TYR A 58 -2.89 5.24 5.54
N TRP A 59 -2.03 4.24 5.70
CA TRP A 59 -1.79 3.61 6.99
C TRP A 59 -1.28 4.60 8.04
N GLY A 60 -0.36 5.50 7.63
CA GLY A 60 0.15 6.58 8.46
C GLY A 60 -0.95 7.53 8.92
N ILE A 61 -1.85 7.93 8.01
CA ILE A 61 -3.01 8.77 8.32
C ILE A 61 -3.96 8.06 9.29
N ILE A 62 -4.29 6.79 9.06
CA ILE A 62 -5.16 5.98 9.95
C ILE A 62 -4.57 5.92 11.37
N SER A 63 -3.27 5.64 11.46
CA SER A 63 -2.56 5.50 12.73
C SER A 63 -2.49 6.83 13.49
N ALA A 64 -2.12 7.91 12.79
CA ALA A 64 -2.07 9.25 13.35
C ALA A 64 -3.46 9.73 13.78
N ALA A 65 -4.49 9.48 12.97
CA ALA A 65 -5.86 9.81 13.32
C ALA A 65 -6.32 9.07 14.59
N GLY A 66 -5.98 7.77 14.69
CA GLY A 66 -6.21 6.98 15.89
C GLY A 66 -5.52 7.54 17.13
N TYR A 67 -4.27 8.00 17.00
CA TYR A 67 -3.53 8.65 18.09
C TYR A 67 -4.19 9.97 18.54
N TYR A 68 -4.48 10.86 17.60
CA TYR A 68 -5.06 12.17 17.92
C TYR A 68 -6.48 12.07 18.51
N SER A 69 -7.27 11.06 18.11
CA SER A 69 -8.57 10.80 18.72
C SER A 69 -8.48 10.43 20.21
N ARG A 70 -7.32 9.95 20.69
CA ARG A 70 -7.11 9.51 22.08
C ARG A 70 -6.35 10.52 22.93
N SER A 71 -5.40 11.26 22.36
CA SER A 71 -4.52 12.16 23.12
C SER A 71 -4.86 13.65 22.96
N SER A 72 -5.73 14.02 22.02
CA SER A 72 -6.21 15.39 21.70
C SER A 72 -5.16 16.48 21.43
N LYS A 73 -3.87 16.24 21.71
CA LYS A 73 -2.82 17.26 21.70
C LYS A 73 -1.77 16.94 20.66
N ILE A 74 -1.60 17.88 19.75
CA ILE A 74 -0.41 17.97 18.90
C ILE A 74 0.72 18.52 19.75
N ASP A 75 1.85 17.83 19.80
CA ASP A 75 3.08 18.33 20.41
C ASP A 75 3.71 19.39 19.50
N ARG A 76 3.18 20.61 19.56
CA ARG A 76 3.53 21.75 18.69
C ARG A 76 4.97 22.21 18.89
N GLU A 77 5.51 22.08 20.11
CA GLU A 77 6.89 22.42 20.41
C GLU A 77 7.88 21.47 19.74
N ARG A 78 7.53 20.19 19.65
CA ARG A 78 8.34 19.20 18.92
C ARG A 78 8.30 19.45 17.42
N VAL A 79 7.14 19.82 16.87
CA VAL A 79 7.00 20.16 15.44
C VAL A 79 7.77 21.44 15.07
N ALA A 80 7.68 22.50 15.90
CA ALA A 80 8.43 23.73 15.67
C ALA A 80 9.95 23.50 15.67
N ARG A 81 10.44 22.70 16.62
CA ARG A 81 11.86 22.29 16.66
C ARG A 81 12.30 21.47 15.46
N ALA A 82 11.44 20.62 14.91
CA ALA A 82 11.76 19.78 13.76
C ALA A 82 11.69 20.50 12.41
N THR A 83 10.87 21.56 12.31
CA THR A 83 10.58 22.24 11.03
C THR A 83 11.14 23.65 10.94
N ASN A 84 11.71 24.19 12.02
CA ASN A 84 12.15 25.59 12.16
C ASN A 84 11.02 26.62 11.86
N TYR A 85 9.76 26.22 11.98
CA TYR A 85 8.63 27.12 11.82
C TYR A 85 8.25 27.83 13.13
N PRO A 86 7.79 29.10 13.08
CA PRO A 86 7.36 29.82 14.28
C PRO A 86 6.18 29.13 14.96
N LEU A 87 6.23 28.99 16.29
CA LEU A 87 5.18 28.34 17.09
C LEU A 87 3.80 28.99 16.88
N GLN A 88 3.77 30.29 16.61
CA GLN A 88 2.55 31.08 16.35
C GLN A 88 1.81 30.64 15.07
N LEU A 89 2.54 30.24 14.02
CA LEU A 89 1.94 29.70 12.79
C LEU A 89 1.36 28.29 13.01
N LEU A 90 1.91 27.53 13.98
CA LEU A 90 1.45 26.19 14.34
C LEU A 90 0.24 26.18 15.30
N GLN A 91 -0.08 27.32 15.94
CA GLN A 91 -1.23 27.42 16.85
C GLN A 91 -2.57 27.25 16.13
N ASN A 92 -2.64 27.65 14.86
CA ASN A 92 -3.86 27.59 14.04
C ASN A 92 -4.05 26.24 13.32
N LEU A 93 -3.04 25.37 13.34
CA LEU A 93 -3.12 24.05 12.69
C LEU A 93 -3.78 23.03 13.62
N THR A 94 -4.93 22.52 13.19
CA THR A 94 -5.60 21.38 13.82
C THR A 94 -5.02 20.07 13.29
N ALA A 95 -5.11 18.99 14.09
CA ALA A 95 -4.61 17.69 13.68
C ALA A 95 -5.34 17.19 12.43
N ALA A 96 -6.64 17.49 12.34
CA ALA A 96 -7.45 17.21 11.17
C ALA A 96 -6.95 17.98 9.93
N ALA A 97 -6.58 19.26 10.06
CA ALA A 97 -6.01 20.02 8.95
C ALA A 97 -4.70 19.40 8.45
N VAL A 98 -3.78 19.06 9.35
CA VAL A 98 -2.50 18.42 8.98
C VAL A 98 -2.72 17.09 8.25
N LEU A 99 -3.61 16.24 8.78
CA LEU A 99 -3.93 14.97 8.15
C LEU A 99 -4.68 15.14 6.82
N SER A 100 -5.49 16.19 6.68
CA SER A 100 -6.16 16.51 5.42
C SER A 100 -5.15 16.93 4.34
N PHE A 101 -4.14 17.74 4.68
CA PHE A 101 -3.05 18.08 3.77
C PHE A 101 -2.26 16.84 3.35
N TRP A 102 -1.98 15.94 4.30
CA TRP A 102 -1.30 14.68 3.99
C TRP A 102 -2.15 13.80 3.06
N LEU A 103 -3.47 13.74 3.27
CA LEU A 103 -4.39 13.03 2.39
C LEU A 103 -4.38 13.63 0.97
N SER A 104 -4.46 14.95 0.84
CA SER A 104 -4.40 15.66 -0.45
C SER A 104 -3.08 15.41 -1.18
N TYR A 105 -1.98 15.33 -0.45
CA TYR A 105 -0.67 15.01 -1.02
C TYR A 105 -0.59 13.61 -1.65
N LEU A 106 -1.43 12.67 -1.22
CA LEU A 106 -1.49 11.32 -1.79
C LEU A 106 -2.35 11.24 -3.05
N GLU A 107 -3.17 12.25 -3.35
CA GLU A 107 -4.12 12.20 -4.45
C GLU A 107 -3.51 12.00 -5.85
N PRO A 108 -2.40 12.66 -6.23
CA PRO A 108 -1.78 12.43 -7.53
C PRO A 108 -1.36 10.97 -7.74
N PHE A 109 -0.82 10.34 -6.70
CA PHE A 109 -0.39 8.94 -6.74
C PHE A 109 -1.58 7.99 -6.84
N LYS A 110 -2.67 8.29 -6.13
CA LYS A 110 -3.94 7.55 -6.19
C LYS A 110 -4.49 7.58 -7.61
N TYR A 111 -4.59 8.76 -8.21
CA TYR A 111 -5.10 8.90 -9.57
C TYR A 111 -4.22 8.18 -10.59
N ALA A 112 -2.90 8.23 -10.45
CA ALA A 112 -2.01 7.47 -11.31
C ALA A 112 -2.22 5.95 -11.18
N LEU A 113 -2.31 5.44 -9.94
CA LEU A 113 -2.53 4.00 -9.69
C LEU A 113 -3.85 3.54 -10.32
N TYR A 114 -4.94 4.26 -10.02
CA TYR A 114 -6.27 3.92 -10.52
C TYR A 114 -6.39 4.09 -12.03
N LEU A 115 -5.70 5.06 -12.63
CA LEU A 115 -5.66 5.21 -14.09
C LEU A 115 -4.99 4.00 -14.75
N VAL A 116 -3.80 3.59 -14.27
CA VAL A 116 -3.09 2.44 -14.82
C VAL A 116 -3.89 1.15 -14.62
N PHE A 117 -4.51 0.98 -13.44
CA PHE A 117 -5.41 -0.15 -13.19
C PHE A 117 -6.64 -0.12 -14.11
N PHE A 118 -7.24 1.04 -14.32
CA PHE A 118 -8.40 1.22 -15.19
C PHE A 118 -8.08 0.91 -16.66
N LEU A 119 -6.91 1.32 -17.14
CA LEU A 119 -6.45 0.97 -18.49
C LEU A 119 -6.29 -0.55 -18.64
N LEU A 120 -5.72 -1.22 -17.63
CA LEU A 120 -5.59 -2.68 -17.63
C LEU A 120 -6.94 -3.38 -17.57
N PHE A 121 -7.87 -2.86 -16.76
CA PHE A 121 -9.26 -3.34 -16.70
C PHE A 121 -9.96 -3.20 -18.06
N LEU A 122 -9.85 -2.03 -18.71
CA LEU A 122 -10.41 -1.81 -20.05
C LEU A 122 -9.83 -2.79 -21.05
N PHE A 123 -8.50 -2.98 -21.05
CA PHE A 123 -7.85 -3.90 -21.95
C PHE A 123 -8.32 -5.35 -21.74
N ASN A 124 -8.43 -5.79 -20.48
CA ASN A 124 -8.98 -7.11 -20.15
C ASN A 124 -10.45 -7.25 -20.59
N ALA A 125 -11.27 -6.22 -20.36
CA ALA A 125 -12.67 -6.21 -20.78
C ALA A 125 -12.81 -6.34 -22.30
N LEU A 126 -12.06 -5.54 -23.08
CA LEU A 126 -12.07 -5.58 -24.55
C LEU A 126 -11.70 -6.95 -25.12
N ILE A 127 -10.78 -7.67 -24.48
CA ILE A 127 -10.44 -9.03 -24.85
C ILE A 127 -11.58 -9.99 -24.50
N LYS A 128 -12.16 -9.90 -23.29
CA LYS A 128 -13.25 -10.79 -22.86
C LYS A 128 -14.52 -10.65 -23.69
N VAL A 129 -14.79 -9.46 -24.25
CA VAL A 129 -15.92 -9.24 -25.16
C VAL A 129 -15.59 -9.54 -26.63
N ASN A 130 -14.43 -10.14 -26.91
CA ASN A 130 -13.96 -10.49 -28.26
C ASN A 130 -13.84 -9.31 -29.24
N ILE A 131 -13.70 -8.06 -28.74
CA ILE A 131 -13.39 -6.91 -29.61
C ILE A 131 -11.94 -7.03 -30.11
N ILE A 132 -11.03 -7.50 -29.25
CA ILE A 132 -9.65 -7.84 -29.62
C ILE A 132 -9.56 -9.37 -29.66
N THR A 133 -9.45 -9.94 -30.87
CA THR A 133 -9.53 -11.38 -31.13
C THR A 133 -8.23 -12.16 -30.90
N ASN A 134 -7.24 -11.56 -30.23
CA ASN A 134 -5.96 -12.23 -30.02
C ASN A 134 -6.01 -13.20 -28.83
N VAL A 135 -6.55 -14.40 -29.08
CA VAL A 135 -6.77 -15.48 -28.10
C VAL A 135 -5.49 -15.88 -27.35
N ALA A 136 -4.32 -15.74 -27.98
CA ALA A 136 -3.03 -16.08 -27.37
C ALA A 136 -2.63 -15.12 -26.22
N PHE A 137 -3.06 -13.86 -26.26
CA PHE A 137 -2.70 -12.85 -25.25
C PHE A 137 -3.70 -12.73 -24.10
N GLY A 138 -4.94 -13.20 -24.29
CA GLY A 138 -5.99 -13.05 -23.28
C GLY A 138 -5.64 -13.61 -21.89
N PRO A 139 -5.09 -14.83 -21.77
CA PRO A 139 -4.70 -15.40 -20.49
C PRO A 139 -3.64 -14.56 -19.74
N PHE A 140 -2.71 -13.93 -20.47
CA PHE A 140 -1.68 -13.06 -19.89
C PHE A 140 -2.27 -11.75 -19.35
N VAL A 141 -3.21 -11.16 -20.08
CA VAL A 141 -3.88 -9.93 -19.64
C VAL A 141 -4.76 -10.21 -18.42
N ASP A 142 -5.44 -11.35 -18.37
CA ASP A 142 -6.23 -11.72 -17.19
C ASP A 142 -5.34 -11.98 -15.98
N ALA A 143 -4.21 -12.70 -16.16
CA ALA A 143 -3.22 -12.89 -15.10
C ALA A 143 -2.65 -11.56 -14.60
N ALA A 144 -2.31 -10.63 -15.51
CA ALA A 144 -1.83 -9.31 -15.15
C ALA A 144 -2.91 -8.51 -14.40
N PHE A 145 -4.16 -8.57 -14.85
CA PHE A 145 -5.30 -7.91 -14.20
C PHE A 145 -5.45 -8.38 -12.75
N TRP A 146 -5.45 -9.69 -12.50
CA TRP A 146 -5.56 -10.22 -11.14
C TRP A 146 -4.35 -9.87 -10.27
N GLY A 147 -3.14 -9.85 -10.85
CA GLY A 147 -1.94 -9.39 -10.16
C GLY A 147 -2.06 -7.93 -9.71
N ALA A 148 -2.55 -7.05 -10.58
CA ALA A 148 -2.76 -5.63 -10.31
C ALA A 148 -3.96 -5.34 -9.38
N PHE A 149 -4.99 -6.19 -9.43
CA PHE A 149 -6.22 -6.04 -8.67
C PHE A 149 -5.94 -6.04 -7.16
N ILE A 150 -5.12 -6.97 -6.68
CA ILE A 150 -4.83 -7.14 -5.25
C ILE A 150 -4.26 -5.85 -4.62
N PRO A 151 -3.11 -5.30 -5.06
CA PRO A 151 -2.55 -4.09 -4.47
C PRO A 151 -3.48 -2.88 -4.65
N THR A 152 -4.20 -2.78 -5.79
CA THR A 152 -5.15 -1.68 -6.02
C THR A 152 -6.31 -1.73 -5.03
N PHE A 153 -6.84 -2.92 -4.76
CA PHE A 153 -7.93 -3.13 -3.82
C PHE A 153 -7.49 -2.86 -2.37
N VAL A 154 -6.26 -3.26 -2.00
CA VAL A 154 -5.67 -2.91 -0.70
C VAL A 154 -5.59 -1.40 -0.51
N VAL A 155 -5.12 -0.67 -1.52
CA VAL A 155 -5.06 0.79 -1.49
C VAL A 155 -6.45 1.40 -1.32
N LEU A 156 -7.44 0.89 -2.05
CA LEU A 156 -8.83 1.37 -1.95
C LEU A 156 -9.39 1.22 -0.53
N ILE A 157 -9.20 0.06 0.12
CA ILE A 157 -9.65 -0.16 1.49
C ILE A 157 -8.96 0.82 2.45
N LEU A 158 -7.65 0.99 2.33
CA LEU A 158 -6.90 1.90 3.18
C LEU A 158 -7.32 3.36 2.98
N GLU A 159 -7.61 3.77 1.75
CA GLU A 159 -8.15 5.10 1.45
C GLU A 159 -9.49 5.33 2.16
N LEU A 160 -10.43 4.38 2.02
CA LEU A 160 -11.76 4.47 2.65
C LEU A 160 -11.63 4.56 4.19
N LEU A 161 -10.76 3.74 4.78
CA LEU A 161 -10.49 3.76 6.21
C LEU A 161 -9.84 5.07 6.68
N ALA A 162 -8.88 5.60 5.90
CA ALA A 162 -8.22 6.87 6.21
C ALA A 162 -9.22 8.03 6.17
N ARG A 163 -10.05 8.11 5.13
CA ARG A 163 -11.11 9.13 5.00
C ARG A 163 -12.14 9.03 6.13
N TRP A 164 -12.59 7.83 6.47
CA TRP A 164 -13.53 7.61 7.58
C TRP A 164 -12.95 7.98 8.95
N ARG A 165 -11.67 7.69 9.19
CA ARG A 165 -10.99 8.11 10.42
C ARG A 165 -10.83 9.63 10.50
N LEU A 166 -10.51 10.27 9.37
CA LEU A 166 -10.38 11.72 9.28
C LEU A 166 -11.73 12.42 9.52
N SER A 167 -12.83 11.91 8.94
CA SER A 167 -14.15 12.51 9.14
C SER A 167 -14.58 12.46 10.60
N LYS A 168 -14.27 11.36 11.32
CA LYS A 168 -14.51 11.23 12.77
C LYS A 168 -13.70 12.20 13.64
N LEU A 169 -12.60 12.78 13.13
CA LEU A 169 -11.84 13.80 13.85
C LEU A 169 -12.36 15.22 13.60
N LEU A 170 -13.16 15.40 12.54
CA LEU A 170 -13.75 16.67 12.15
C LEU A 170 -15.12 16.92 12.80
N THR A 171 -15.83 15.83 13.16
CA THR A 171 -17.07 15.83 13.97
C THR A 171 -16.76 15.68 15.45
#